data_AF-A0A2V5VZ61-F1
#
_entry.id   AF-A0A2V5VZ61-F1
#
_cell.length_a   1.000
_cell.length_b   1.000
_cell.length_c   1.000
_cell.angle_alpha   90.00
_cell.angle_beta   90.00
_cell.angle_gamma   90.00
#
_symmetry.space_group_name_H-M   'P 1'
#
loop_
_entity.id
_entity.type
_entity.pdbx_description
1 polymer ?
#
loop_
_entity_poly.entity_id
_entity_poly.type
_entity_poly.pdbx_seq_one_letter_code
_entity_poly.pdbx_strand_id
1 'polypeptide(L)' 'MMRGNDEEDMADAEFIILHDRIIKSQLLEAFSQMKPIELAELRDAFERAKPVVLKLARDSH' A
#
# COMPACT_ATOMS: atom_id res chain seq x y z
N MET A 1 -17.11 0.73 5.94
CA MET A 1 -16.43 1.97 5.52
C MET A 1 -14.95 1.67 5.61
N MET A 2 -14.25 1.61 4.47
CA MET A 2 -12.82 1.24 4.37
C MET A 2 -11.99 2.14 5.29
N ARG A 3 -11.61 1.61 6.45
CA ARG A 3 -10.60 2.21 7.34
C ARG A 3 -9.36 1.42 7.03
N GLY A 4 -8.40 2.02 6.32
CA GLY A 4 -7.22 1.38 5.69
C GLY A 4 -6.25 0.58 6.57
N ASN A 5 -6.78 -0.31 7.38
CA ASN A 5 -6.16 -1.27 8.29
C ASN A 5 -7.16 -2.38 8.71
N ASP A 6 -8.37 -2.44 8.12
CA ASP A 6 -9.27 -3.58 8.29
C ASP A 6 -8.71 -4.78 7.48
N GLU A 7 -8.92 -6.01 7.97
CA GLU A 7 -8.33 -7.23 7.39
C GLU A 7 -8.70 -7.42 5.91
N GLU A 8 -9.88 -6.97 5.51
CA GLU A 8 -10.37 -7.00 4.13
C GLU A 8 -9.55 -6.10 3.20
N ASP A 9 -9.18 -4.89 3.64
CA ASP A 9 -8.38 -3.95 2.82
C ASP A 9 -6.98 -4.50 2.54
N MET A 10 -6.41 -5.24 3.50
CA MET A 10 -5.10 -5.87 3.33
C MET A 10 -5.17 -7.10 2.43
N ALA A 11 -6.27 -7.86 2.48
CA ALA A 11 -6.49 -8.99 1.57
C ALA A 11 -6.64 -8.54 0.11
N ASP A 12 -7.35 -7.42 -0.13
CA ASP A 12 -7.47 -6.83 -1.47
C ASP A 12 -6.11 -6.34 -1.99
N ALA A 13 -5.33 -5.66 -1.13
CA ALA A 13 -3.98 -5.21 -1.49
C ALA A 13 -3.06 -6.39 -1.83
N GLU A 14 -3.09 -7.46 -1.04
CA GLU A 14 -2.32 -8.67 -1.30
C GLU A 14 -2.72 -9.31 -2.63
N PHE A 15 -4.03 -9.46 -2.89
CA PHE A 15 -4.53 -10.02 -4.13
C PHE A 15 -4.03 -9.24 -5.35
N ILE A 16 -4.16 -7.91 -5.35
CA ILE A 16 -3.74 -7.06 -6.46
C ILE A 16 -2.22 -7.13 -6.67
N ILE A 17 -1.43 -7.01 -5.60
CA ILE A 17 0.03 -7.00 -5.68
C ILE A 17 0.56 -8.34 -6.23
N LEU A 18 -0.02 -9.46 -5.78
CA LEU A 18 0.38 -10.79 -6.23
C LEU A 18 -0.12 -11.08 -7.65
N HIS A 19 -1.36 -10.70 -7.98
CA HIS A 19 -1.96 -10.94 -9.29
C HIS A 19 -1.25 -10.14 -10.39
N ASP A 20 -1.06 -8.83 -10.17
CA ASP A 20 -0.47 -7.91 -11.15
C ASP A 20 1.06 -7.94 -11.12
N ARG A 21 1.65 -8.77 -10.24
CA ARG A 21 3.10 -8.92 -10.05
C ARG A 21 3.80 -7.58 -9.80
N ILE A 22 3.18 -6.73 -8.99
CA ILE A 22 3.69 -5.40 -8.68
C ILE A 22 5.01 -5.56 -7.92
N ILE A 23 6.04 -4.88 -8.42
CA ILE A 23 7.37 -4.87 -7.81
C ILE A 23 7.52 -3.69 -6.87
N LYS A 24 8.40 -3.84 -5.88
CA LYS A 24 8.61 -2.84 -4.82
C LYS A 24 8.96 -1.45 -5.35
N SER A 25 9.74 -1.35 -6.43
CA SER A 25 10.11 -0.08 -7.06
C SER A 25 8.90 0.68 -7.61
N GLN A 26 7.93 -0.01 -8.22
CA GLN A 26 6.70 0.59 -8.73
C GLN A 26 5.84 1.15 -7.59
N LEU A 27 5.75 0.44 -6.46
CA LEU A 27 5.05 0.95 -5.28
C LEU A 27 5.74 2.18 -4.70
N LEU A 28 7.07 2.16 -4.60
CA LEU A 28 7.83 3.32 -4.10
C LEU A 28 7.65 4.55 -5.01
N GLU A 29 7.67 4.35 -6.33
CA GLU A 29 7.39 5.40 -7.30
C GLU A 29 5.96 5.95 -7.12
N ALA A 30 4.96 5.08 -7.04
CA ALA A 30 3.57 5.48 -6.81
C ALA A 30 3.39 6.27 -5.50
N PHE A 31 4.04 5.84 -4.40
CA PHE A 31 4.01 6.56 -3.13
C PHE A 31 4.64 7.95 -3.22
N SER A 32 5.68 8.12 -4.05
CA SER A 32 6.35 9.41 -4.23
C SER A 32 5.53 10.41 -5.06
N GLN A 33 4.67 9.92 -5.95
CA GLN A 33 3.78 10.73 -6.79
C GLN A 33 2.44 11.04 -6.11
N MET A 34 2.18 10.44 -4.95
CA MET A 34 0.93 10.58 -4.24
C MET A 34 0.77 11.99 -3.66
N LYS A 35 -0.42 12.57 -3.79
CA LYS A 35 -0.73 13.86 -3.19
C LYS A 35 -0.68 13.77 -1.66
N PRO A 36 -0.29 14.84 -0.97
CA PRO A 36 -0.36 14.90 0.49
C PRO A 36 -1.77 14.54 0.99
N ILE A 37 -1.83 13.65 1.98
CA ILE A 37 -3.08 13.27 2.63
C ILE A 37 -3.36 14.31 3.72
N GLU A 38 -4.32 15.19 3.46
CA GLU A 38 -4.70 16.30 4.35
C GLU A 38 -5.35 15.81 5.66
N LEU A 39 -6.07 14.69 5.60
CA LEU A 39 -6.73 14.12 6.77
C LEU A 39 -5.72 13.29 7.58
N ALA A 40 -5.42 13.74 8.80
CA ALA A 40 -4.43 13.12 9.67
C ALA A 40 -4.70 11.61 9.90
N GLU A 41 -5.95 11.22 10.12
CA GLU A 41 -6.33 9.81 10.32
C GLU A 41 -5.98 8.92 9.12
N LEU A 42 -6.18 9.43 7.89
CA LEU A 42 -5.86 8.70 6.67
C LEU A 42 -4.35 8.66 6.42
N ARG A 43 -3.63 9.73 6.78
CA ARG A 43 -2.16 9.75 6.72
C ARG A 43 -1.57 8.71 7.67
N ASP A 44 -2.07 8.65 8.90
CA ASP A 44 -1.58 7.70 9.90
C ASP A 44 -1.96 6.26 9.56
N ALA A 45 -3.13 6.04 8.94
CA ALA A 45 -3.48 4.73 8.38
C ALA A 45 -2.55 4.34 7.22
N PHE A 46 -2.30 5.27 6.29
CA PHE A 46 -1.40 5.04 5.16
C PHE A 46 0.03 4.71 5.61
N GLU A 47 0.60 5.48 6.53
CA GLU A 47 1.94 5.22 7.05
C GLU A 47 2.04 3.87 7.79
N ARG A 48 0.96 3.39 8.42
CA ARG A 48 0.90 2.06 9.02
C ARG A 48 0.81 0.94 7.98
N ALA A 49 0.03 1.13 6.92
CA ALA A 49 -0.19 0.14 5.86
C ALA A 49 1.02 0.01 4.91
N LYS A 50 1.71 1.13 4.61
CA LYS A 50 2.84 1.21 3.69
C LYS A 50 3.92 0.13 3.89
N PRO A 51 4.46 -0.11 5.11
CA PRO A 51 5.45 -1.18 5.31
C PRO A 51 4.89 -2.59 5.14
N VAL A 52 3.59 -2.81 5.33
CA VAL A 52 2.94 -4.11 5.10
C VAL A 52 2.83 -4.37 3.60
N VAL A 53 2.31 -3.40 2.87
CA VAL A 53 2.17 -3.43 1.40
C VAL A 53 3.53 -3.62 0.71
N LEU A 54 4.59 -2.96 1.19
CA LEU A 54 5.95 -3.13 0.65
C LEU A 54 6.55 -4.52 0.90
N LYS A 55 6.10 -5.26 1.92
CA LYS A 55 6.55 -6.64 2.18
C LYS A 55 5.86 -7.66 1.28
N LEU A 56 4.65 -7.36 0.81
CA LEU A 56 3.90 -8.21 -0.12
C LEU A 56 4.47 -8.13 -1.53
N ALA A 57 5.03 -6.97 -1.90
CA ALA A 57 5.65 -6.78 -3.20
C ALA A 57 6.99 -7.51 -3.32
N ARG A 58 7.25 -8.04 -4.52
CA ARG A 58 8.50 -8.71 -4.83
C ARG A 58 9.64 -7.69 -4.97
N ASP A 59 10.82 -8.07 -4.50
CA ASP A 59 12.04 -7.36 -4.84
C ASP A 59 12.34 -7.58 -6.33
N SER A 60 12.65 -6.50 -7.05
CA SER A 60 13.13 -6.61 -8.43
C SER A 60 14.49 -7.29 -8.42
N HIS A 61 14.57 -8.49 -8.99
CA HIS A 61 15.83 -9.19 -9.25
C HIS A 61 16.41 -8.73 -10.60
#